data_AF-A0A832CP17-F1
#
_entry.id   AF-A0A832CP17-F1
#
_cell.length_a   1.000
_cell.length_b   1.000
_cell.length_c   1.000
_cell.angle_alpha   90.00
_cell.angle_beta   90.00
_cell.angle_gamma   90.00
#
_symmetry.space_group_name_H-M   'P 1'
#
loop_
_entity.id
_entity.type
_entity.pdbx_description
1 polymer ?
#
loop_
_entity_poly.entity_id
_entity_poly.type
_entity_poly.pdbx_seq_one_letter_code
_entity_poly.pdbx_strand_id
1 'polypeptide(L)'
;MHTHLREPGFEYKEDIETGLRSAHYGGFTGVAVMANTNPVNDNSTVTHFMICRSKETGIPVDLYPISAITKGLEGENIVEMGELREAGAVAFSDDGKAVKNTDVLRKAFEYADTFNMPIICHSEDYYLSKDGQMNEGEISLLLGLKGIPRE
;
A
#
# COMPACT_ATOMS: atom_id res chain seq x y z
N MET A 1 -4.48 4.89 9.45
CA MET A 1 -4.76 3.65 8.68
C MET A 1 -3.72 3.45 7.57
N HIS A 2 -2.47 3.89 7.73
CA HIS A 2 -1.45 3.79 6.67
C HIS A 2 -0.07 3.64 7.30
N THR A 3 0.62 2.53 7.02
CA THR A 3 1.99 2.27 7.44
C THR A 3 2.77 1.47 6.40
N HIS A 4 4.11 1.58 6.45
CA HIS A 4 5.01 0.74 5.65
C HIS A 4 5.99 0.03 6.57
N LEU A 5 5.84 -1.29 6.71
CA LEU A 5 6.75 -2.10 7.52
C LEU A 5 7.93 -2.65 6.73
N ARG A 6 7.92 -2.50 5.40
CA ARG A 6 9.05 -2.79 4.49
C ARG A 6 9.50 -4.26 4.42
N GLU A 7 9.06 -5.13 5.32
CA GLU A 7 9.15 -6.58 5.22
C GLU A 7 7.87 -7.16 4.57
N PRO A 8 7.99 -8.04 3.55
CA PRO A 8 9.23 -8.62 3.02
C PRO A 8 10.00 -7.74 2.01
N GLY A 9 11.31 -7.94 1.92
CA GLY A 9 12.20 -7.51 0.84
C GLY A 9 12.97 -6.22 1.04
N PHE A 10 12.57 -5.37 1.99
CA PHE A 10 13.25 -4.12 2.32
C PHE A 10 13.53 -4.00 3.83
N GLU A 11 13.86 -5.13 4.46
CA GLU A 11 14.11 -5.27 5.91
C GLU A 11 15.20 -4.34 6.43
N TYR A 12 16.12 -3.92 5.57
CA TYR A 12 17.16 -2.94 5.92
C TYR A 12 16.61 -1.52 6.20
N LYS A 13 15.36 -1.24 5.82
CA LYS A 13 14.68 0.04 6.10
C LYS A 13 13.84 -0.03 7.36
N GLU A 14 13.06 -1.10 7.49
CA GLU A 14 12.17 -1.41 8.61
C GLU A 14 11.77 -2.89 8.45
N ASP A 15 11.39 -3.55 9.54
CA ASP A 15 10.80 -4.90 9.50
C ASP A 15 9.52 -4.96 10.35
N ILE A 16 8.79 -6.08 10.30
CA ILE A 16 7.52 -6.23 11.03
C ILE A 16 7.76 -6.11 12.55
N GLU A 17 8.86 -6.62 13.08
CA GLU A 17 9.15 -6.54 14.52
C GLU A 17 9.45 -5.09 14.95
N THR A 18 10.39 -4.42 14.27
CA THR A 18 10.79 -3.05 14.59
C THR A 18 9.64 -2.08 14.38
N GLY A 19 8.88 -2.23 13.31
CA GLY A 19 7.76 -1.35 12.99
C GLY A 19 6.56 -1.55 13.92
N LEU A 20 6.21 -2.79 14.29
CA LEU A 20 5.17 -3.02 15.32
C LEU A 20 5.61 -2.52 16.69
N ARG A 21 6.90 -2.64 17.03
CA ARG A 21 7.44 -2.10 18.27
C ARG A 21 7.35 -0.57 18.30
N SER A 22 7.69 0.08 17.19
CA SER A 22 7.52 1.53 17.00
C SER A 22 6.06 1.95 17.14
N ALA A 23 5.14 1.20 16.53
CA ALA A 23 3.70 1.45 16.65
C ALA A 23 3.22 1.32 18.10
N HIS A 24 3.66 0.29 18.81
CA HIS A 24 3.33 0.07 20.22
C HIS A 24 3.80 1.22 21.11
N TYR A 25 5.06 1.64 20.97
CA TYR A 25 5.60 2.79 21.71
C TYR A 25 4.91 4.11 21.34
N GLY A 26 4.43 4.23 20.09
CA GLY A 26 3.62 5.35 19.63
C GLY A 26 2.18 5.36 20.15
N GLY A 27 1.75 4.31 20.87
CA GLY A 27 0.39 4.18 21.41
C GLY A 27 -0.64 3.65 20.41
N PHE A 28 -0.20 3.10 19.28
CA PHE A 28 -1.09 2.43 18.33
C PHE A 28 -1.35 0.99 18.77
N THR A 29 -2.60 0.55 18.66
CA THR A 29 -3.02 -0.84 18.92
C THR A 29 -3.23 -1.65 17.64
N GLY A 30 -3.23 -0.98 16.48
CA GLY A 30 -3.34 -1.63 15.18
C GLY A 30 -2.81 -0.76 14.06
N VAL A 31 -2.21 -1.40 13.06
CA VAL A 31 -1.60 -0.74 11.89
C VAL A 31 -2.07 -1.40 10.61
N ALA A 32 -2.34 -0.57 9.58
CA ALA A 32 -2.74 -1.06 8.28
C ALA A 32 -1.58 -0.90 7.29
N VAL A 33 -1.05 -2.04 6.82
CA VAL A 33 0.26 -2.11 6.16
C VAL A 33 0.09 -2.17 4.66
N MET A 34 0.72 -1.23 3.95
CA MET A 34 0.63 -1.12 2.49
C MET A 34 1.28 -2.28 1.73
N ALA A 35 0.79 -2.53 0.53
CA ALA A 35 1.15 -3.68 -0.30
C ALA A 35 2.51 -3.56 -1.01
N ASN A 36 3.17 -2.41 -0.96
CA ASN A 36 4.38 -2.09 -1.73
C ASN A 36 5.68 -2.63 -1.11
N THR A 37 5.65 -3.91 -0.76
CA THR A 37 6.79 -4.74 -0.33
C THR A 37 7.41 -5.48 -1.54
N ASN A 38 8.43 -6.32 -1.30
CA ASN A 38 9.02 -7.17 -2.32
C ASN A 38 9.19 -8.62 -1.80
N PRO A 39 8.34 -9.58 -2.20
CA PRO A 39 7.27 -9.46 -3.19
C PRO A 39 6.14 -8.50 -2.75
N VAL A 40 5.42 -7.96 -3.75
CA VAL A 40 4.20 -7.17 -3.53
C VAL A 40 3.15 -8.03 -2.85
N ASN A 41 2.36 -7.46 -1.94
CA ASN A 41 1.23 -8.15 -1.35
C ASN A 41 0.05 -8.24 -2.33
N ASP A 42 0.15 -9.10 -3.35
CA ASP A 42 -0.85 -9.31 -4.41
C ASP A 42 -1.38 -10.75 -4.48
N ASN A 43 -0.97 -11.60 -3.54
CA ASN A 43 -1.41 -12.99 -3.41
C ASN A 43 -1.50 -13.41 -1.94
N SER A 44 -2.24 -14.50 -1.68
CA SER A 44 -2.52 -15.02 -0.33
C SER A 44 -1.26 -15.37 0.47
N THR A 45 -0.21 -15.87 -0.20
CA THR A 45 1.04 -16.28 0.46
C THR A 45 1.69 -15.11 1.20
N VAL A 46 1.77 -13.95 0.55
CA VAL A 46 2.38 -12.74 1.15
C VAL A 46 1.51 -12.20 2.29
N THR A 47 0.19 -12.15 2.09
CA THR A 47 -0.75 -11.72 3.14
C THR A 47 -0.64 -12.61 4.38
N HIS A 48 -0.64 -13.93 4.20
CA HIS A 48 -0.48 -14.88 5.30
C HIS A 48 0.87 -14.75 5.98
N PHE A 49 1.95 -14.58 5.22
CA PHE A 49 3.27 -14.34 5.77
C PHE A 49 3.27 -13.14 6.71
N MET A 50 2.75 -11.97 6.28
CA MET A 50 2.72 -10.77 7.11
C MET A 50 1.93 -10.98 8.41
N ILE A 51 0.78 -11.64 8.34
CA ILE A 51 -0.06 -11.94 9.52
C ILE A 51 0.67 -12.90 10.46
N CYS A 52 1.20 -14.01 9.95
CA CYS A 52 1.92 -15.00 10.76
C CYS A 52 3.15 -14.37 11.41
N ARG A 53 3.94 -13.62 10.65
CA ARG A 53 5.13 -12.92 11.12
C ARG A 53 4.79 -11.93 12.22
N SER A 54 3.70 -11.17 12.09
CA SER A 54 3.25 -10.25 13.15
C SER A 54 2.97 -10.96 14.46
N LYS A 55 2.32 -12.14 14.41
CA LYS A 55 1.97 -12.93 15.60
C LYS A 55 3.21 -13.50 16.28
N GLU A 56 4.23 -13.90 15.51
CA GLU A 56 5.50 -14.40 16.04
C GLU A 56 6.26 -13.35 16.86
N THR A 57 6.10 -12.06 16.56
CA THR A 57 6.79 -10.99 17.31
C THR A 57 6.32 -10.87 18.76
N GLY A 58 5.08 -11.31 19.06
CA GLY A 58 4.47 -11.17 20.38
C GLY A 58 4.15 -9.72 20.80
N ILE A 59 4.27 -8.76 19.89
CA ILE A 59 3.98 -7.34 20.15
C ILE A 59 2.45 -7.13 20.12
N PRO A 60 1.85 -6.47 21.12
CA PRO A 60 0.39 -6.32 21.21
C PRO A 60 -0.13 -5.19 20.29
N VAL A 61 0.12 -5.33 18.98
CA VAL A 61 -0.36 -4.43 17.92
C VAL A 61 -0.87 -5.28 16.77
N ASP A 62 -2.14 -5.10 16.42
CA ASP A 62 -2.77 -5.84 15.32
C ASP A 62 -2.23 -5.38 13.96
N LEU A 63 -1.79 -6.32 13.13
CA LEU A 63 -1.38 -6.06 11.74
C LEU A 63 -2.57 -6.34 10.81
N TYR A 64 -3.03 -5.30 10.11
CA TYR A 64 -4.07 -5.39 9.10
C TYR A 64 -3.46 -5.23 7.70
N PRO A 65 -3.27 -6.31 6.93
CA PRO A 65 -2.63 -6.21 5.63
C PRO A 65 -3.56 -5.57 4.60
N ILE A 66 -3.02 -4.64 3.82
CA ILE A 66 -3.67 -4.08 2.63
C ILE A 66 -3.01 -4.74 1.41
N SER A 67 -3.83 -5.18 0.46
CA SER A 67 -3.35 -5.83 -0.75
C SER A 67 -3.32 -4.86 -1.93
N ALA A 68 -2.50 -5.16 -2.94
CA ALA A 68 -2.43 -4.37 -4.16
C ALA A 68 -3.74 -4.49 -4.96
N ILE A 69 -4.17 -3.43 -5.63
CA ILE A 69 -5.30 -3.50 -6.58
C ILE A 69 -4.95 -4.39 -7.78
N THR A 70 -3.71 -4.31 -8.25
CA THR A 70 -3.23 -5.02 -9.44
C THR A 70 -2.01 -5.88 -9.14
N LYS A 71 -1.86 -6.98 -9.89
CA LYS A 71 -0.68 -7.85 -9.81
C LYS A 71 0.60 -7.05 -10.01
N GLY A 72 1.55 -7.19 -9.09
CA GLY A 72 2.83 -6.46 -9.07
C GLY A 72 2.72 -4.94 -8.97
N LEU A 73 1.55 -4.37 -8.64
CA LEU A 73 1.28 -2.93 -8.73
C LEU A 73 1.49 -2.33 -10.14
N GLU A 74 1.35 -3.12 -11.21
CA GLU A 74 1.62 -2.63 -12.58
C GLU A 74 0.44 -1.87 -13.22
N GLY A 75 -0.74 -1.85 -12.61
CA GLY A 75 -1.90 -1.11 -13.12
C GLY A 75 -2.60 -1.77 -14.32
N GLU A 76 -2.26 -3.02 -14.65
CA GLU A 76 -2.78 -3.74 -15.83
C GLU A 76 -3.88 -4.74 -15.50
N ASN A 77 -3.60 -5.68 -14.58
CA ASN A 77 -4.49 -6.79 -14.25
C ASN A 77 -4.85 -6.76 -12.77
N ILE A 78 -6.14 -6.77 -12.44
CA ILE A 78 -6.61 -6.84 -11.06
C ILE A 78 -6.19 -8.16 -10.38
N VAL A 79 -6.06 -8.13 -9.07
CA VAL A 79 -5.75 -9.31 -8.25
C VAL A 79 -6.98 -10.17 -7.99
N GLU A 80 -6.77 -11.39 -7.48
CA GLU A 80 -7.83 -12.29 -7.00
C GLU A 80 -8.35 -11.79 -5.64
N MET A 81 -9.16 -10.72 -5.65
CA MET A 81 -9.60 -10.02 -4.42
C MET A 81 -10.33 -10.93 -3.42
N GLY A 82 -11.10 -11.91 -3.90
CA GLY A 82 -11.79 -12.87 -3.03
C GLY A 82 -10.80 -13.72 -2.21
N GLU A 83 -9.77 -14.25 -2.87
CA GLU A 83 -8.72 -15.05 -2.21
C GLU A 83 -7.95 -14.21 -1.18
N LEU A 84 -7.63 -12.96 -1.54
CA LEU A 84 -6.91 -12.04 -0.66
C LEU A 84 -7.71 -11.64 0.58
N ARG A 85 -9.02 -11.43 0.42
CA ARG A 85 -9.93 -11.21 1.54
C ARG A 85 -9.95 -12.44 2.47
N GLU A 86 -10.05 -13.64 1.91
CA GLU A 86 -10.01 -14.88 2.70
C GLU A 86 -8.67 -15.06 3.42
N ALA A 87 -7.57 -14.62 2.80
CA ALA A 87 -6.24 -14.64 3.42
C ALA A 87 -6.08 -13.64 4.58
N GLY A 88 -6.96 -12.64 4.67
CA GLY A 88 -7.01 -11.66 5.76
C GLY A 88 -6.71 -10.21 5.35
N ALA A 89 -6.67 -9.90 4.05
CA ALA A 89 -6.58 -8.52 3.59
C ALA A 89 -7.82 -7.71 4.02
N VAL A 90 -7.63 -6.49 4.49
CA VAL A 90 -8.72 -5.60 4.98
C VAL A 90 -9.14 -4.52 3.98
N ALA A 91 -8.30 -4.25 2.97
CA ALA A 91 -8.54 -3.28 1.91
C ALA A 91 -7.64 -3.56 0.70
N PHE A 92 -7.92 -2.89 -0.41
CA PHE A 92 -7.06 -2.86 -1.60
C PHE A 92 -6.51 -1.46 -1.84
N SER A 93 -5.28 -1.35 -2.33
CA SER A 93 -4.62 -0.05 -2.58
C SER A 93 -3.69 -0.08 -3.78
N ASP A 94 -3.53 1.07 -4.44
CA ASP A 94 -2.53 1.33 -5.48
C ASP A 94 -1.30 2.10 -4.97
N ASP A 95 -1.15 2.20 -3.64
CA ASP A 95 -0.10 2.99 -3.03
C ASP A 95 1.32 2.63 -3.53
N GLY A 96 2.02 3.65 -4.04
CA GLY A 96 3.34 3.56 -4.66
C GLY A 96 3.32 3.56 -6.20
N LYS A 97 2.23 3.12 -6.86
CA LYS A 97 2.09 3.17 -8.32
C LYS A 97 0.62 3.38 -8.70
N ALA A 98 0.27 4.62 -9.05
CA ALA A 98 -1.07 4.98 -9.47
C ALA A 98 -1.55 4.17 -10.69
N VAL A 99 -2.81 3.72 -10.65
CA VAL A 99 -3.44 3.00 -11.76
C VAL A 99 -3.79 3.98 -12.89
N LYS A 100 -3.03 3.92 -13.99
CA LYS A 100 -3.21 4.82 -15.14
C LYS A 100 -4.49 4.54 -15.93
N ASN A 101 -4.91 3.27 -15.97
CA ASN A 101 -6.07 2.86 -16.74
C ASN A 101 -7.33 2.92 -15.87
N THR A 102 -8.19 3.90 -16.13
CA THR A 102 -9.43 4.11 -15.39
C THR A 102 -10.42 2.95 -15.52
N ASP A 103 -10.36 2.15 -16.59
CA ASP A 103 -11.16 0.93 -16.72
C ASP A 103 -10.72 -0.17 -15.73
N VAL A 104 -9.42 -0.27 -15.46
CA VAL A 104 -8.89 -1.20 -14.43
C VAL A 104 -9.35 -0.78 -13.05
N LEU A 105 -9.27 0.52 -12.75
CA LEU A 105 -9.73 1.05 -11.47
C LEU A 105 -11.25 0.90 -11.30
N ARG A 106 -12.05 1.14 -12.35
CA ARG A 106 -13.50 0.87 -12.33
C ARG A 106 -13.80 -0.60 -12.01
N LYS A 107 -13.16 -1.53 -12.70
CA LYS A 107 -13.33 -2.97 -12.45
C LYS A 107 -12.92 -3.35 -11.03
N ALA A 108 -11.84 -2.75 -10.52
CA ALA A 108 -11.42 -2.94 -9.15
C ALA A 108 -12.52 -2.51 -8.17
N PHE A 109 -13.11 -1.32 -8.35
CA PHE A 109 -14.22 -0.85 -7.52
C PHE A 109 -15.44 -1.78 -7.59
N GLU A 110 -15.87 -2.18 -8.79
CA GLU A 110 -17.00 -3.09 -8.98
C GLU A 110 -16.76 -4.45 -8.28
N TYR A 111 -15.54 -4.98 -8.37
CA TYR A 111 -15.20 -6.26 -7.75
C TYR A 111 -15.06 -6.14 -6.23
N ALA A 112 -14.45 -5.06 -5.73
CA ALA A 112 -14.32 -4.81 -4.30
C ALA A 112 -15.69 -4.59 -3.62
N ASP A 113 -16.64 -3.95 -4.30
CA ASP A 113 -18.02 -3.77 -3.85
C ASP A 113 -18.73 -5.11 -3.62
N THR A 114 -18.49 -6.09 -4.51
CA THR A 114 -19.03 -7.46 -4.38
C THR A 114 -18.61 -8.12 -3.05
N PHE A 115 -17.45 -7.76 -2.51
CA PHE A 115 -16.93 -8.28 -1.23
C PHE A 115 -17.10 -7.31 -0.06
N ASN A 116 -17.73 -6.15 -0.26
CA ASN A 116 -17.83 -5.06 0.70
C ASN A 116 -16.46 -4.65 1.28
N MET A 117 -15.46 -4.55 0.40
CA MET A 117 -14.08 -4.22 0.73
C MET A 117 -13.75 -2.80 0.26
N PRO A 118 -13.13 -1.97 1.10
CA PRO A 118 -12.73 -0.63 0.68
C PRO A 118 -11.52 -0.67 -0.27
N ILE A 119 -11.51 0.25 -1.22
CA ILE A 119 -10.32 0.61 -2.00
C ILE A 119 -9.78 1.94 -1.47
N ILE A 120 -8.48 1.99 -1.23
CA ILE A 120 -7.75 3.15 -0.75
C ILE A 120 -6.84 3.62 -1.90
N CYS A 121 -7.12 4.80 -2.45
CA CYS A 121 -6.34 5.32 -3.57
C CYS A 121 -5.27 6.29 -3.11
N HIS A 122 -4.03 6.06 -3.55
CA HIS A 122 -3.01 7.10 -3.58
C HIS A 122 -3.29 8.00 -4.80
N SER A 123 -4.08 9.04 -4.58
CA SER A 123 -4.58 9.90 -5.67
C SER A 123 -3.46 10.76 -6.24
N GLU A 124 -2.81 10.22 -7.28
CA GLU A 124 -1.76 10.90 -8.03
C GLU A 124 -1.95 10.61 -9.52
N ASP A 125 -2.07 11.66 -10.34
CA ASP A 125 -2.07 11.48 -11.80
C ASP A 125 -0.62 11.27 -12.27
N TYR A 126 -0.38 10.09 -12.84
CA TYR A 126 0.95 9.70 -13.30
C TYR A 126 1.59 10.68 -14.29
N TYR A 127 0.81 11.32 -15.16
CA TYR A 127 1.34 12.23 -16.17
C TYR A 127 1.64 13.61 -15.58
N LEU A 128 0.88 14.05 -14.59
CA LEU A 128 1.10 15.29 -13.87
C LEU A 128 2.26 15.20 -12.88
N SER A 129 2.36 14.09 -12.13
CA SER A 129 3.39 13.90 -11.12
C SER A 129 4.74 13.43 -11.68
N LYS A 130 4.77 12.97 -12.94
CA LYS A 130 5.92 12.30 -13.53
C LYS A 130 7.23 13.07 -13.31
N ASP A 131 8.22 12.42 -12.72
CA ASP A 131 9.55 12.96 -12.43
C ASP A 131 9.56 14.18 -11.47
N GLY A 132 8.42 14.53 -10.88
CA GLY A 132 8.33 15.58 -9.87
C GLY A 132 8.97 15.15 -8.56
N GLN A 133 9.57 16.10 -7.85
CA GLN A 133 10.35 15.83 -6.63
C GLN A 133 9.78 16.52 -5.39
N MET A 134 8.96 17.55 -5.60
CA MET A 134 8.37 18.35 -4.53
C MET A 134 7.12 19.06 -5.05
N ASN A 135 6.36 19.72 -4.18
CA ASN A 135 5.23 20.57 -4.60
C ASN A 135 5.68 21.66 -5.59
N GLU A 136 4.94 21.84 -6.68
CA GLU A 136 5.15 22.93 -7.64
C GLU A 136 4.82 24.29 -7.00
N GLY A 137 5.81 25.20 -6.99
CA GLY A 137 5.63 26.54 -6.45
C GLY A 137 6.90 27.38 -6.47
N GLU A 138 6.90 28.47 -5.72
CA GLU A 138 8.03 29.41 -5.66
C GLU A 138 9.34 28.74 -5.24
N ILE A 139 9.27 27.79 -4.30
CA ILE A 139 10.46 27.08 -3.80
C ILE A 139 11.00 26.10 -4.83
N SER A 140 10.15 25.36 -5.55
CA SER A 140 10.64 24.45 -6.61
C SER A 140 11.31 25.22 -7.74
N LEU A 141 10.75 26.38 -8.09
CA LEU A 141 11.35 27.31 -9.04
C LEU A 141 12.71 27.82 -8.56
N LEU A 142 12.79 28.28 -7.30
CA LEU A 142 14.03 28.81 -6.71
C LEU A 142 15.14 27.76 -6.65
N LEU A 143 14.79 26.52 -6.32
CA LEU A 143 15.73 25.39 -6.21
C LEU A 143 16.06 24.73 -7.56
N GLY A 144 15.34 25.10 -8.63
CA GLY A 144 15.49 24.46 -9.95
C GLY A 144 15.03 23.00 -9.98
N LEU A 145 14.12 22.61 -9.08
CA LEU A 145 13.56 21.26 -8.98
C LEU A 145 12.23 21.17 -9.72
N LYS A 146 11.97 20.03 -10.35
CA LYS A 146 10.67 19.78 -11.01
C LYS A 146 9.57 19.61 -9.95
N GLY A 147 8.54 20.44 -10.04
CA GLY A 147 7.38 20.41 -9.16
C GLY A 147 6.33 19.37 -9.59
N ILE A 148 5.51 18.93 -8.62
CA ILE A 148 4.25 18.21 -8.83
C ILE A 148 3.12 19.23 -8.69
N PRO A 149 2.27 19.41 -9.71
CA PRO A 149 1.16 20.35 -9.68
C PRO A 149 0.10 19.94 -8.64
N ARG A 150 -0.78 20.88 -8.31
CA ARG A 150 -1.82 20.71 -7.27
C ARG A 150 -3.21 20.44 -7.85
N GLU A 151 -3.38 20.68 -9.15
CA GLU A 151 -4.58 20.46 -9.95
C GLU A 151 -4.88 18.97 -10.10
#